data_AF-A0A2Y1ALD1-F1
#
_entry.id   AF-A0A2Y1ALD1-F1
#
_cell.length_a   1.000
_cell.length_b   1.000
_cell.length_c   1.000
_cell.angle_alpha   90.00
_cell.angle_beta   90.00
_cell.angle_gamma   90.00
#
_symmetry.space_group_name_H-M   'P 1'
#
loop_
_entity.id
_entity.type
_entity.pdbx_description
1 polymer ?
#
loop_
_entity_poly.entity_id
_entity_poly.type
_entity_poly.pdbx_seq_one_letter_code
_entity_poly.pdbx_strand_id
1 'polypeptide(L)'
;MSFNTTHEKSEIYRLILRESELITAWVKSGDTPSAVYGKLRDKNPDIIFSINGFLYNLRNFNYALYETATKNKSKTRLIILNHYDDIASAIRAGHTLKGVYKLVCPHITYNCFITQLRKTYPDLHSQGKANRSNKNRIIAN
;
A
#
# COMPACT_ATOMS: atom_id res chain seq x y z
N MET A 1 28.44 -25.51 -34.62
CA MET A 1 27.19 -24.76 -34.34
C MET A 1 27.40 -23.94 -33.08
N SER A 2 27.57 -22.62 -33.23
CA SER A 2 27.72 -21.71 -32.09
C SER A 2 26.34 -21.44 -31.49
N PHE A 3 26.13 -21.83 -30.23
CA PHE A 3 24.98 -21.38 -29.44
C PHE A 3 25.19 -19.90 -29.07
N ASN A 4 24.85 -19.01 -29.99
CA ASN A 4 24.68 -17.59 -29.69
C ASN A 4 23.25 -17.38 -29.16
N THR A 5 22.98 -17.85 -27.95
CA THR A 5 21.77 -17.48 -27.21
C THR A 5 22.04 -16.19 -26.44
N THR A 6 22.27 -15.10 -27.18
CA THR A 6 21.94 -13.79 -26.64
C THR A 6 20.41 -13.77 -26.57
N HIS A 7 19.85 -14.32 -25.49
CA HIS A 7 18.42 -14.27 -25.24
C HIS A 7 17.99 -12.82 -25.43
N GLU A 8 17.23 -12.55 -26.49
CA GLU A 8 16.62 -11.24 -26.66
C GLU A 8 15.82 -10.96 -25.39
N LYS A 9 16.31 -10.02 -24.58
CA LYS A 9 15.63 -9.64 -23.35
C LYS A 9 14.21 -9.24 -23.72
N SER A 10 13.23 -9.94 -23.15
CA SER A 10 11.81 -9.69 -23.42
C SER A 10 11.49 -8.20 -23.25
N GLU A 11 10.54 -7.69 -24.04
CA GLU A 11 10.15 -6.28 -23.98
C GLU A 11 9.76 -5.86 -22.56
N ILE A 12 9.12 -6.77 -21.81
CA ILE A 12 8.80 -6.53 -20.41
C ILE A 12 10.02 -6.48 -19.50
N TYR A 13 11.06 -7.28 -19.74
CA TYR A 13 12.30 -7.16 -18.98
C TYR A 13 12.95 -5.79 -19.22
N ARG A 14 12.98 -5.33 -20.47
CA ARG A 14 13.50 -4.00 -20.82
C ARG A 14 12.66 -2.89 -20.18
N LEU A 15 11.34 -3.05 -20.16
CA LEU A 15 10.43 -2.12 -19.47
C LEU A 15 10.70 -2.08 -17.96
N ILE A 16 10.83 -3.23 -17.30
CA ILE A 16 11.13 -3.31 -15.87
C ILE A 16 12.49 -2.66 -15.56
N LEU A 17 13.49 -2.88 -16.40
CA LEU A 17 14.80 -2.26 -16.26
C LEU A 17 14.70 -0.72 -16.36
N ARG A 18 14.00 -0.22 -17.38
CA ARG A 18 13.80 1.22 -17.62
C ARG A 18 13.02 1.91 -16.50
N GLU A 19 11.99 1.26 -15.97
CA GLU A 19 11.10 1.81 -14.95
C GLU A 19 11.48 1.37 -13.53
N SER A 20 12.68 0.81 -13.33
CA SER A 20 13.06 0.12 -12.08
C SER A 20 12.97 0.99 -10.83
N GLU A 21 13.37 2.25 -10.90
CA GLU A 21 13.26 3.21 -9.79
C GLU A 21 11.79 3.51 -9.44
N LEU A 22 10.96 3.71 -10.47
CA LEU A 22 9.54 3.99 -10.31
C LEU A 22 8.79 2.79 -9.71
N ILE A 23 9.08 1.59 -10.23
CA ILE A 23 8.56 0.32 -9.69
C ILE A 23 8.96 0.18 -8.22
N THR A 24 10.22 0.48 -7.89
CA THR A 24 10.72 0.42 -6.52
C THR A 24 9.98 1.39 -5.60
N ALA A 25 9.78 2.64 -6.03
CA ALA A 25 9.04 3.63 -5.29
C ALA A 25 7.59 3.20 -5.04
N TRP A 26 6.91 2.65 -6.05
CA TRP A 26 5.55 2.15 -5.90
C TRP A 26 5.45 0.98 -4.92
N VAL A 27 6.34 0.01 -4.99
CA VAL A 27 6.36 -1.11 -4.05
C VAL A 27 6.64 -0.63 -2.63
N LYS A 28 7.60 0.30 -2.43
CA LYS A 28 7.86 0.93 -1.13
C LYS A 28 6.66 1.72 -0.60
N SER A 29 5.87 2.31 -1.50
CA SER A 29 4.61 2.98 -1.14
C SER A 29 3.44 2.03 -0.85
N GLY A 30 3.64 0.73 -1.07
CA GLY A 30 2.64 -0.29 -0.73
C GLY A 30 1.88 -0.91 -1.88
N ASP A 31 2.32 -0.71 -3.12
CA ASP A 31 1.68 -1.33 -4.26
C ASP A 31 1.92 -2.84 -4.25
N THR A 32 0.84 -3.59 -4.47
CA THR A 32 0.90 -5.03 -4.74
C THR A 32 1.43 -5.27 -6.15
N PRO A 33 1.83 -6.50 -6.50
CA PRO A 33 2.30 -6.77 -7.85
C PRO A 33 1.25 -6.45 -8.92
N SER A 34 -0.03 -6.72 -8.65
CA SER A 34 -1.14 -6.37 -9.54
C SER A 34 -1.32 -4.87 -9.71
N ALA A 35 -1.11 -4.08 -8.64
CA ALA A 35 -1.20 -2.63 -8.71
C ALA A 35 -0.04 -2.03 -9.52
N VAL A 36 1.19 -2.52 -9.32
CA VAL A 36 2.36 -2.14 -10.13
C VAL A 36 2.13 -2.51 -11.59
N TYR A 37 1.65 -3.72 -11.87
CA TYR A 37 1.29 -4.19 -13.20
C TYR A 37 0.29 -3.24 -13.89
N GLY A 38 -0.80 -2.88 -13.20
CA GLY A 38 -1.80 -1.95 -13.74
C GLY A 38 -1.19 -0.60 -14.11
N LYS A 39 -0.42 0.01 -13.21
CA LYS A 39 0.26 1.29 -13.48
C LYS A 39 1.25 1.22 -14.63
N LEU A 40 1.98 0.11 -14.78
CA LEU A 40 2.90 -0.08 -15.91
C LEU A 40 2.15 -0.20 -17.24
N ARG A 41 0.99 -0.89 -17.24
CA ARG A 41 0.11 -1.01 -18.41
C ARG A 41 -0.51 0.32 -18.79
N ASP A 42 -0.99 1.10 -17.83
CA ASP A 42 -1.56 2.42 -18.06
C ASP A 42 -0.52 3.41 -18.61
N LYS A 43 0.72 3.35 -18.10
CA LYS A 43 1.82 4.21 -18.56
C LYS A 43 2.37 3.79 -19.93
N ASN A 44 2.25 2.52 -20.31
CA ASN A 44 2.82 1.97 -21.54
C ASN A 44 1.77 1.14 -22.28
N PRO A 45 0.69 1.76 -22.78
CA PRO A 45 -0.44 1.05 -23.38
C PRO A 45 -0.02 0.22 -24.61
N ASP A 46 0.99 0.68 -25.34
CA ASP A 46 1.50 0.04 -26.56
C ASP A 46 2.27 -1.27 -26.30
N ILE A 47 2.75 -1.49 -25.07
CA ILE A 47 3.51 -2.70 -24.71
C ILE A 47 2.54 -3.73 -24.14
N ILE A 48 2.28 -4.80 -24.91
CA ILE A 48 1.39 -5.88 -24.50
C ILE A 48 2.16 -6.93 -23.72
N PHE A 49 1.80 -7.13 -22.45
CA PHE A 49 2.36 -8.19 -21.63
C PHE A 49 1.37 -8.70 -20.59
N SER A 50 1.50 -9.98 -20.22
CA SER A 50 0.66 -10.60 -19.20
C SER A 50 1.16 -10.31 -17.80
N ILE A 51 0.25 -10.37 -16.82
CA ILE A 51 0.61 -10.27 -15.40
C ILE A 51 1.61 -11.37 -15.00
N ASN A 52 1.47 -12.59 -15.51
CA ASN A 52 2.42 -13.68 -15.22
C ASN A 52 3.81 -13.40 -15.79
N GLY A 53 3.87 -12.86 -17.01
CA GLY A 53 5.12 -12.39 -17.60
C GLY A 53 5.77 -11.29 -16.74
N PHE A 54 4.97 -10.37 -16.22
CA PHE A 54 5.44 -9.33 -15.29
C PHE A 54 6.02 -9.92 -14.00
N LEU A 55 5.27 -10.80 -13.33
CA LEU A 55 5.71 -11.43 -12.09
C LEU A 55 7.01 -12.22 -12.28
N TYR A 56 7.11 -12.99 -13.36
CA TYR A 56 8.30 -13.77 -13.69
C TYR A 56 9.52 -12.87 -13.89
N ASN A 57 9.39 -11.83 -14.71
CA ASN A 57 10.51 -10.93 -15.00
C ASN A 57 10.87 -10.06 -13.79
N LEU A 58 9.90 -9.61 -12.99
CA LEU A 58 10.17 -8.86 -11.76
C LEU A 58 10.92 -9.73 -10.73
N ARG A 59 10.50 -10.99 -10.56
CA ARG A 59 11.15 -11.95 -9.67
C ARG A 59 12.61 -12.18 -10.06
N ASN A 60 12.89 -12.31 -11.35
CA ASN A 60 14.24 -12.54 -11.87
C ASN A 60 15.09 -11.26 -11.90
N PHE A 61 14.46 -10.09 -12.05
CA PHE A 61 15.15 -8.80 -12.01
C PHE A 61 15.55 -8.41 -10.59
N ASN A 62 14.61 -8.48 -9.63
CA ASN A 62 14.85 -8.14 -8.25
C ASN A 62 13.92 -8.94 -7.32
N TYR A 63 14.44 -10.05 -6.81
CA TYR A 63 13.69 -10.96 -5.94
C TYR A 63 13.22 -10.30 -4.64
N ALA A 64 14.06 -9.48 -4.00
CA ALA A 64 13.71 -8.79 -2.76
C ALA A 64 12.55 -7.81 -2.97
N LEU A 65 12.54 -7.10 -4.10
CA LEU A 65 11.47 -6.20 -4.46
C LEU A 65 10.17 -6.94 -4.76
N TYR A 66 10.25 -8.06 -5.49
CA TYR A 66 9.12 -8.97 -5.72
C TYR A 66 8.54 -9.51 -4.40
N GLU A 67 9.40 -9.95 -3.48
CA GLU A 67 8.99 -10.45 -2.18
C GLU A 67 8.31 -9.34 -1.34
N THR A 68 8.85 -8.12 -1.36
CA THR A 68 8.23 -6.95 -0.72
C THR A 68 6.87 -6.66 -1.31
N ALA A 69 6.75 -6.63 -2.64
CA ALA A 69 5.51 -6.36 -3.34
C ALA A 69 4.44 -7.42 -2.99
N THR A 70 4.79 -8.71 -2.98
CA THR A 70 3.86 -9.80 -2.62
C THR A 70 3.42 -9.76 -1.15
N LYS A 71 4.25 -9.20 -0.27
CA LYS A 71 3.91 -8.94 1.14
C LYS A 71 3.03 -7.69 1.32
N ASN A 72 2.91 -6.82 0.30
CA ASN A 72 1.97 -5.70 0.34
C ASN A 72 0.53 -6.24 0.27
N LYS A 73 -0.18 -6.19 1.40
CA LYS A 73 -1.55 -6.70 1.52
C LYS A 73 -2.62 -5.62 1.41
N SER A 74 -2.28 -4.36 1.69
CA SER A 74 -3.22 -3.24 1.63
C SER A 74 -2.49 -1.90 1.73
N LYS A 75 -2.73 -1.01 0.75
CA LYS A 75 -2.27 0.39 0.81
C LYS A 75 -2.79 1.10 2.06
N THR A 76 -4.05 0.84 2.41
CA THR A 76 -4.67 1.36 3.63
C THR A 76 -3.92 0.91 4.87
N ARG A 77 -3.49 -0.36 4.95
CA ARG A 77 -2.69 -0.83 6.10
C ARG A 77 -1.37 -0.06 6.19
N LEU A 78 -0.69 0.18 5.07
CA LEU A 78 0.58 0.91 5.07
C LEU A 78 0.42 2.37 5.44
N ILE A 79 -0.64 3.02 4.97
CA ILE A 79 -1.03 4.37 5.42
C ILE A 79 -1.22 4.40 6.94
N ILE A 80 -1.93 3.42 7.51
CA ILE A 80 -2.14 3.33 8.97
C ILE A 80 -0.81 3.11 9.72
N LEU A 81 0.11 2.30 9.18
CA LEU A 81 1.43 2.09 9.77
C LEU A 81 2.29 3.36 9.74
N ASN A 82 2.31 4.05 8.59
CA ASN A 82 3.14 5.24 8.38
C ASN A 82 2.66 6.44 9.21
N HIS A 83 1.36 6.52 9.51
CA HIS A 83 0.76 7.58 10.32
C HIS A 83 0.48 7.15 11.76
N TYR A 84 1.15 6.11 12.26
CA TYR A 84 0.88 5.58 13.61
C TYR A 84 0.97 6.66 14.68
N ASP A 85 2.05 7.45 14.71
CA ASP A 85 2.26 8.46 15.75
C ASP A 85 1.20 9.56 15.74
N ASP A 86 0.81 10.03 14.55
CA ASP A 86 -0.26 11.01 14.38
C ASP A 86 -1.62 10.47 14.84
N ILE A 87 -1.93 9.23 14.46
CA ILE A 87 -3.17 8.53 14.86
C ILE A 87 -3.19 8.36 16.38
N ALA A 88 -2.11 7.87 16.97
CA ALA A 88 -1.99 7.63 18.40
C ALA A 88 -2.10 8.94 19.18
N SER A 89 -1.40 9.99 18.74
CA SER A 89 -1.45 11.32 19.34
C SER A 89 -2.88 11.88 19.35
N ALA A 90 -3.56 11.87 18.19
CA ALA A 90 -4.93 12.38 18.09
C ALA A 90 -5.92 11.58 18.95
N ILE A 91 -5.79 10.25 19.02
CA ILE A 91 -6.64 9.42 19.89
C ILE A 91 -6.38 9.74 21.37
N ARG A 92 -5.12 9.89 21.78
CA ARG A 92 -4.76 10.25 23.17
C ARG A 92 -5.24 11.65 23.55
N ALA A 93 -5.28 12.57 22.59
CA ALA A 93 -5.86 13.90 22.75
C ALA A 93 -7.41 13.91 22.82
N GLY A 94 -8.06 12.74 22.83
CA GLY A 94 -9.50 12.62 23.00
C GLY A 94 -10.32 12.70 21.71
N HIS A 95 -9.68 12.73 20.53
CA HIS A 95 -10.43 12.73 19.27
C HIS A 95 -11.15 11.40 19.06
N THR A 96 -12.39 11.46 18.55
CA THR A 96 -13.12 10.26 18.11
C THR A 96 -12.47 9.65 16.87
N LEU A 97 -12.69 8.35 16.62
CA LEU A 97 -12.17 7.68 15.41
C LEU A 97 -12.55 8.40 14.10
N LYS A 98 -13.76 8.97 14.01
CA LYS A 98 -14.20 9.75 12.84
C LYS A 98 -13.45 11.08 12.73
N GLY A 99 -13.10 11.70 13.85
CA GLY A 99 -12.27 12.91 13.89
C GLY A 99 -10.83 12.63 13.47
N VAL A 100 -10.21 11.59 14.04
CA VAL A 100 -8.85 11.15 13.70
C VAL A 100 -8.75 10.80 12.22
N TYR A 101 -9.71 10.05 11.70
CA TYR A 101 -9.81 9.72 10.28
C TYR A 101 -9.75 10.98 9.39
N LYS A 102 -10.61 11.97 9.66
CA LYS A 102 -10.67 13.21 8.88
C LYS A 102 -9.38 14.02 8.98
N LEU A 103 -8.72 13.99 10.13
CA LEU A 103 -7.51 14.76 10.39
C LEU A 103 -6.28 14.15 9.72
N VAL A 104 -6.08 12.84 9.88
CA VAL A 104 -4.80 12.18 9.55
C VAL A 104 -4.88 11.38 8.26
N CYS A 105 -5.99 10.69 8.01
CA CYS A 105 -6.13 9.77 6.88
C CYS A 105 -7.35 10.09 5.98
N PRO A 106 -7.56 11.34 5.53
CA PRO A 106 -8.75 11.71 4.75
C PRO A 106 -8.78 11.05 3.36
N HIS A 107 -7.63 10.60 2.86
CA HIS A 107 -7.44 10.03 1.53
C HIS A 107 -7.86 8.57 1.39
N ILE A 108 -8.26 7.91 2.48
CA ILE A 108 -8.86 6.56 2.46
C ILE A 108 -10.34 6.63 2.83
N THR A 109 -11.10 5.57 2.59
CA THR A 109 -12.48 5.50 3.10
C THR A 109 -12.46 5.25 4.60
N TYR A 110 -13.44 5.81 5.32
CA TYR A 110 -13.56 5.62 6.77
C TYR A 110 -13.68 4.13 7.16
N ASN A 111 -14.41 3.33 6.37
CA ASN A 111 -14.54 1.89 6.63
C ASN A 111 -13.18 1.18 6.56
N CYS A 112 -12.38 1.48 5.52
CA CYS A 112 -11.03 0.93 5.40
C CYS A 112 -10.13 1.36 6.57
N PHE A 113 -10.20 2.63 6.98
CA PHE A 113 -9.50 3.14 8.17
C PHE A 113 -9.84 2.32 9.41
N ILE A 114 -11.12 2.15 9.73
CA ILE A 114 -11.57 1.43 10.92
C ILE A 114 -11.17 -0.05 10.87
N THR A 115 -11.38 -0.72 9.74
CA THR A 115 -11.04 -2.14 9.59
C THR A 115 -9.55 -2.37 9.76
N GLN A 116 -8.70 -1.52 9.16
CA GLN A 116 -7.25 -1.68 9.24
C GLN A 116 -6.70 -1.25 10.60
N LEU A 117 -7.21 -0.17 11.18
CA LEU A 117 -6.82 0.27 12.53
C LEU A 117 -7.15 -0.82 13.56
N ARG A 118 -8.35 -1.42 13.50
CA ARG A 118 -8.73 -2.52 14.40
C ARG A 118 -7.80 -3.74 14.27
N LYS A 119 -7.43 -4.10 13.04
CA LYS A 119 -6.56 -5.25 12.77
C LYS A 119 -5.11 -4.99 13.18
N THR A 120 -4.62 -3.77 13.01
CA THR A 120 -3.21 -3.42 13.18
C THR A 120 -2.90 -2.92 14.59
N TYR A 121 -3.80 -2.12 15.17
CA TYR A 121 -3.67 -1.49 16.48
C TYR A 121 -5.01 -1.55 17.25
N PRO A 122 -5.41 -2.74 17.73
CA PRO A 122 -6.71 -2.96 18.38
C PRO A 122 -6.93 -2.06 19.61
N ASP A 123 -5.87 -1.76 20.36
CA ASP A 123 -5.93 -0.91 21.55
C ASP A 123 -6.29 0.54 21.21
N LEU A 124 -5.64 1.12 20.19
CA LEU A 124 -5.97 2.45 19.70
C LEU A 124 -7.40 2.52 19.18
N HIS A 125 -7.86 1.50 18.45
CA HIS A 125 -9.25 1.43 18.00
C HIS A 125 -10.23 1.44 19.19
N SER A 126 -9.94 0.68 20.25
CA SER A 126 -10.76 0.62 21.47
C SER A 126 -10.78 1.96 22.21
N GLN A 127 -9.63 2.62 22.37
CA GLN A 127 -9.53 3.95 22.97
C GLN A 127 -10.31 5.00 22.18
N GLY A 128 -10.14 5.04 20.85
CA GLY A 128 -10.87 5.97 20.00
C GLY A 128 -12.40 5.75 20.01
N LYS A 129 -12.87 4.51 20.26
CA LYS A 129 -14.30 4.24 20.51
C LYS A 129 -14.75 4.85 21.85
N ALA A 130 -13.96 4.70 22.91
CA ALA A 130 -14.28 5.24 24.23
C ALA A 130 -14.39 6.78 24.21
N ASN A 131 -13.56 7.47 23.42
CA ASN A 131 -13.62 8.92 23.25
C ASN A 131 -15.00 9.40 22.75
N ARG A 132 -15.68 8.63 21.89
CA ARG A 132 -17.04 8.96 21.44
C ARG A 132 -18.05 8.85 22.59
N SER A 133 -17.94 7.80 23.40
CA SER A 133 -18.82 7.58 24.56
C SER A 133 -18.66 8.68 25.59
N ASN A 134 -17.43 9.12 25.87
CA ASN A 134 -17.18 10.23 26.78
C ASN A 134 -17.69 11.57 26.23
N LYS A 135 -17.48 11.85 24.95
CA LYS A 135 -18.01 13.07 24.33
C LYS A 135 -19.55 13.15 24.41
N ASN A 136 -20.24 12.03 24.17
CA ASN A 136 -21.68 11.98 24.28
C ASN A 136 -22.17 12.16 25.73
N ARG A 137 -21.43 11.67 26.72
CA ARG A 137 -21.74 11.89 28.15
C ARG A 137 -21.57 13.35 28.58
N ILE A 138 -20.53 14.03 28.08
CA ILE A 138 -20.31 15.46 28.38
C ILE A 138 -21.41 16.35 27.81
N ILE A 139 -21.97 16.01 26.64
CA ILE A 139 -23.04 16.81 26.00
C ILE A 139 -24.41 16.56 26.66
N ALA A 140 -24.58 15.42 27.34
CA ALA A 140 -25.84 15.02 27.97
C ALA A 140 -25.99 15.50 29.43
N ASN A 141 -24.93 16.06 30.02
CA ASN A 141 -24.90 16.66 31.35
C ASN A 141 -24.81 18.18 31.25
#